data_AF-A0A7S0P5H9-F1
#
_entry.id   AF-A0A7S0P5H9-F1
#
_cell.length_a   1.000
_cell.length_b   1.000
_cell.length_c   1.000
_cell.angle_alpha   90.00
_cell.angle_beta   90.00
_cell.angle_gamma   90.00
#
_symmetry.space_group_name_H-M   'P 1'
#
loop_
_entity.id
_entity.type
_entity.pdbx_description
1 polymer ?
#
loop_
_entity_poly.entity_id
_entity_poly.type
_entity_poly.pdbx_seq_one_letter_code
_entity_poly.pdbx_strand_id
1 'polypeptide(L)'
;DLKAAAATDADALREASEKRHVAEVRRIEAQHSVTIASVTAELLQARAREEAAQAALSRMDIAQKALLRARMDDSAKARAHESSLQRQLVELRAAAAEARQECVQARAAKAEAERAAVAASTCASETTRSHTVLVAAEAETSALR
;
A
#
# COMPACT_ATOMS: atom_id res chain seq x y z
N ASP A 1 -22.39 -38.04 -37.96
CA ASP A 1 -22.14 -36.79 -37.22
C ASP A 1 -21.45 -36.86 -35.86
N LEU A 2 -20.98 -38.02 -35.37
CA LEU A 2 -20.27 -38.08 -34.09
C LEU A 2 -18.95 -37.27 -34.05
N LYS A 3 -18.26 -37.12 -35.19
CA LYS A 3 -17.05 -36.28 -35.30
C LYS A 3 -17.34 -34.79 -35.18
N ALA A 4 -18.45 -34.33 -35.74
CA ALA A 4 -18.83 -32.92 -35.69
C ALA A 4 -19.24 -32.49 -34.27
N ALA A 5 -19.97 -33.37 -33.57
CA ALA A 5 -20.34 -33.17 -32.16
C ALA A 5 -19.11 -33.15 -31.23
N ALA A 6 -18.15 -34.08 -31.42
CA ALA A 6 -16.94 -34.11 -30.62
C ALA A 6 -16.04 -32.87 -30.81
N ALA A 7 -15.99 -32.31 -32.03
CA ALA A 7 -15.25 -31.08 -32.29
C ALA A 7 -15.90 -29.85 -31.62
N THR A 8 -17.23 -29.79 -31.60
CA THR A 8 -17.96 -28.69 -30.95
C THR A 8 -17.82 -28.71 -29.43
N ASP A 9 -17.85 -29.89 -28.81
CA ASP A 9 -17.62 -30.04 -27.37
C ASP A 9 -16.19 -29.65 -26.96
N ALA A 10 -15.20 -29.98 -27.80
CA ALA A 10 -13.80 -29.60 -27.57
C ALA A 10 -13.59 -28.08 -27.65
N ASP A 11 -14.18 -27.41 -28.64
CA ASP A 11 -14.13 -25.95 -28.76
C ASP A 11 -14.83 -25.26 -27.58
N ALA A 12 -15.98 -25.78 -27.14
CA ALA A 12 -16.70 -25.23 -25.99
C ALA A 12 -15.89 -25.33 -24.68
N LEU A 13 -15.19 -26.46 -24.46
CA LEU A 13 -14.31 -26.64 -23.30
C LEU A 13 -13.10 -25.70 -23.34
N ARG A 14 -12.51 -25.51 -24.53
CA ARG A 14 -11.38 -24.58 -24.75
C ARG A 14 -11.80 -23.14 -24.47
N GLU A 15 -12.90 -22.68 -25.04
CA GLU A 15 -13.44 -21.34 -24.81
C GLU A 15 -13.76 -21.12 -23.31
N ALA A 16 -14.35 -22.12 -22.65
CA ALA A 16 -14.61 -22.07 -21.22
C ALA A 16 -13.32 -22.03 -20.37
N SER A 17 -12.23 -22.65 -20.83
CA SER A 17 -10.91 -22.58 -20.17
C SER A 17 -10.30 -21.18 -20.34
N GLU A 18 -10.28 -20.64 -21.55
CA GLU A 18 -9.76 -19.30 -21.85
C GLU A 18 -10.51 -18.22 -21.06
N LYS A 19 -11.85 -18.31 -21.01
CA LYS A 19 -12.70 -17.41 -20.21
C LYS A 19 -12.37 -17.47 -18.72
N ARG A 20 -12.17 -18.68 -18.17
CA ARG A 20 -11.77 -18.88 -16.77
C ARG A 20 -10.39 -18.30 -16.49
N HIS A 21 -9.43 -18.51 -17.38
CA HIS A 21 -8.07 -17.96 -17.28
C HIS A 21 -8.10 -16.43 -17.24
N VAL A 22 -8.79 -15.78 -18.18
CA VAL A 22 -8.92 -14.31 -18.21
C VAL A 22 -9.63 -13.79 -16.95
N ALA A 23 -10.68 -14.46 -16.49
CA ALA A 23 -11.39 -14.08 -15.26
C ALA A 23 -10.46 -14.14 -14.04
N GLU A 24 -9.62 -15.16 -13.94
CA GLU A 24 -8.68 -15.32 -12.82
C GLU A 24 -7.58 -14.27 -12.83
N VAL A 25 -7.00 -13.95 -14.00
CA VAL A 25 -6.03 -12.85 -14.14
C VAL A 25 -6.63 -11.53 -13.67
N ARG A 26 -7.84 -11.18 -14.13
CA ARG A 26 -8.54 -9.96 -13.72
C ARG A 26 -8.83 -9.93 -12.22
N ARG A 27 -9.17 -11.08 -11.62
CA ARG A 27 -9.39 -11.21 -10.18
C ARG A 27 -8.12 -10.88 -9.40
N ILE A 28 -6.98 -11.40 -9.82
CA ILE A 28 -5.66 -11.14 -9.21
C ILE A 28 -5.31 -9.65 -9.33
N GLU A 29 -5.42 -9.06 -10.52
CA GLU A 29 -5.16 -7.63 -10.75
C GLU A 29 -6.04 -6.75 -9.86
N ALA A 30 -7.34 -7.06 -9.76
CA ALA A 30 -8.26 -6.34 -8.90
C ALA A 30 -7.87 -6.44 -7.42
N GLN A 31 -7.46 -7.61 -6.94
CA GLN A 31 -6.99 -7.79 -5.55
C GLN A 31 -5.74 -6.95 -5.24
N HIS A 32 -4.79 -6.88 -6.15
CA HIS A 32 -3.61 -6.04 -5.99
C HIS A 32 -3.95 -4.56 -6.02
N SER A 33 -4.86 -4.14 -6.89
CA SER A 33 -5.36 -2.76 -6.94
C SER A 33 -5.99 -2.34 -5.61
N VAL A 34 -6.85 -3.18 -5.03
CA VAL A 34 -7.45 -2.94 -3.71
C VAL A 34 -6.39 -2.87 -2.61
N THR A 35 -5.41 -3.77 -2.65
CA THR A 35 -4.31 -3.78 -1.67
C THR A 35 -3.52 -2.47 -1.72
N ILE A 36 -3.12 -2.01 -2.92
CA ILE A 36 -2.41 -0.74 -3.11
C ILE A 36 -3.25 0.45 -2.63
N ALA A 37 -4.55 0.45 -2.91
CA ALA A 37 -5.44 1.52 -2.46
C ALA A 37 -5.51 1.58 -0.92
N SER A 38 -5.61 0.42 -0.25
CA SER A 38 -5.64 0.33 1.21
C SER A 38 -4.36 0.87 1.83
N VAL A 39 -3.19 0.37 1.41
CA VAL A 39 -1.89 0.82 1.97
C VAL A 39 -1.59 2.28 1.63
N THR A 40 -2.13 2.81 0.53
CA THR A 40 -2.03 4.23 0.19
C THR A 40 -2.87 5.08 1.14
N ALA A 41 -4.07 4.64 1.50
CA ALA A 41 -4.91 5.32 2.48
C ALA A 41 -4.24 5.34 3.87
N GLU A 42 -3.65 4.22 4.30
CA GLU A 42 -2.88 4.13 5.54
C GLU A 42 -1.67 5.09 5.54
N LEU A 43 -0.92 5.16 4.44
CA LEU A 43 0.18 6.11 4.30
C LEU A 43 -0.28 7.57 4.41
N LEU A 44 -1.44 7.92 3.83
CA LEU A 44 -1.99 9.28 3.94
C LEU A 44 -2.35 9.62 5.39
N GLN A 45 -2.94 8.67 6.13
CA GLN A 45 -3.25 8.86 7.55
C GLN A 45 -1.97 9.01 8.38
N ALA A 46 -0.95 8.19 8.13
CA ALA A 46 0.33 8.27 8.83
C ALA A 46 1.03 9.62 8.59
N ARG A 47 1.01 10.13 7.35
CA ARG A 47 1.53 11.47 7.02
C ARG A 47 0.79 12.59 7.75
N ALA A 48 -0.54 12.52 7.80
CA ALA A 48 -1.33 13.50 8.52
C ALA A 48 -0.99 13.53 10.03
N ARG A 49 -0.74 12.36 10.64
CA ARG A 49 -0.29 12.26 12.04
C ARG A 49 1.09 12.85 12.24
N GLU A 50 2.03 12.58 11.34
CA GLU A 50 3.39 13.15 11.37
C GLU A 50 3.34 14.68 11.28
N GLU A 51 2.55 15.23 10.34
CA GLU A 51 2.38 16.68 10.17
C GLU A 51 1.73 17.33 11.41
N ALA A 52 0.70 16.69 11.99
CA ALA A 52 0.05 17.18 13.21
C ALA A 52 1.02 17.20 14.40
N ALA A 53 1.82 16.15 14.58
CA ALA A 53 2.83 16.09 15.63
C ALA A 53 3.91 17.17 15.45
N GLN A 54 4.38 17.38 14.22
CA GLN A 54 5.36 18.41 13.91
C GLN A 54 4.80 19.83 14.14
N ALA A 55 3.53 20.07 13.80
CA ALA A 55 2.87 21.34 14.07
C ALA A 55 2.73 21.60 15.59
N ALA A 56 2.40 20.57 16.37
CA ALA A 56 2.32 20.67 17.83
C ALA A 56 3.68 21.01 18.45
N LEU A 57 4.77 20.36 17.99
CA LEU A 57 6.14 20.69 18.39
C LEU A 57 6.51 22.14 18.09
N SER A 58 6.22 22.61 16.87
CA SER A 58 6.51 24.00 16.49
C SER A 58 5.78 25.00 17.39
N ARG A 59 4.49 24.76 17.70
CA ARG A 59 3.73 25.61 18.63
C ARG A 59 4.30 25.59 20.05
N MET A 60 4.73 24.43 20.55
CA MET A 60 5.34 24.33 21.88
C MET A 60 6.72 24.99 21.96
N ASP A 61 7.55 24.86 20.94
CA ASP A 61 8.84 25.57 20.88
C ASP A 61 8.63 27.10 20.88
N ILE A 62 7.61 27.60 20.18
CA ILE A 62 7.22 29.02 20.22
C ILE A 62 6.76 29.43 21.62
N ALA A 63 5.88 28.64 22.25
CA ALA A 63 5.39 28.89 23.60
C ALA A 63 6.54 28.90 24.63
N GLN A 64 7.50 27.98 24.52
CA GLN A 64 8.68 27.92 25.38
C GLN A 64 9.55 29.17 25.19
N LYS A 65 9.83 29.58 23.95
CA LYS A 65 10.62 30.80 23.66
C LYS A 65 9.93 32.06 24.17
N ALA A 66 8.61 32.16 24.03
CA ALA A 66 7.83 33.27 24.55
C ALA A 66 7.89 33.32 26.09
N LEU A 67 7.78 32.17 26.74
CA LEU A 67 7.85 32.05 28.20
C LEU A 67 9.26 32.38 28.74
N LEU A 68 10.32 31.99 28.03
CA LEU A 68 11.70 32.35 28.38
C LEU A 68 11.94 33.87 28.21
N ARG A 69 11.39 34.50 27.17
CA ARG A 69 11.49 35.96 26.95
C ARG A 69 10.69 36.78 27.96
N ALA A 70 9.54 36.27 28.39
CA ALA A 70 8.72 36.91 29.41
C ALA A 70 9.36 36.87 30.81
N ARG A 71 10.46 36.11 30.99
CA ARG A 71 11.20 36.05 32.24
C ARG A 71 12.36 37.04 32.25
N MET A 72 12.10 38.22 32.79
CA MET A 72 13.10 38.99 33.54
C MET A 72 12.83 38.99 35.05
N ASP A 73 11.73 38.36 35.52
CA ASP A 73 11.34 38.35 36.94
C ASP A 73 11.34 36.92 37.53
N ASP A 74 12.39 36.62 38.30
CA ASP A 74 12.69 35.34 38.95
C ASP A 74 11.64 34.89 40.00
N SER A 75 10.54 34.26 39.58
CA SER A 75 9.58 33.64 40.50
C SER A 75 9.60 32.11 40.47
N ALA A 76 9.42 31.45 41.63
CA ALA A 76 9.34 29.99 41.74
C ALA A 76 8.21 29.36 40.88
N LYS A 77 7.12 30.10 40.65
CA LYS A 77 6.04 29.70 39.74
C LYS A 77 6.52 29.56 38.29
N ALA A 78 7.44 30.43 37.87
CA ALA A 78 8.09 30.30 36.58
C ALA A 78 8.80 28.94 36.50
N ARG A 79 9.70 28.61 37.42
CA ARG A 79 10.45 27.33 37.35
C ARG A 79 9.55 26.10 37.21
N ALA A 80 8.44 26.04 37.95
CA ALA A 80 7.46 24.95 37.84
C ALA A 80 6.77 24.88 36.46
N HIS A 81 6.38 26.02 35.88
CA HIS A 81 5.81 26.06 34.52
C HIS A 81 6.81 25.63 33.44
N GLU A 82 8.09 25.96 33.60
CA GLU A 82 9.14 25.52 32.67
C GLU A 82 9.37 24.02 32.74
N SER A 83 9.46 23.43 33.94
CA SER A 83 9.58 21.98 34.07
C SER A 83 8.36 21.26 33.46
N SER A 84 7.15 21.83 33.60
CA SER A 84 5.95 21.29 32.95
C SER A 84 6.03 21.34 31.43
N LEU A 85 6.45 22.47 30.85
CA LEU A 85 6.60 22.62 29.40
C LEU A 85 7.70 21.73 28.84
N GLN A 86 8.82 21.58 29.56
CA GLN A 86 9.89 20.66 29.18
C GLN A 86 9.40 19.21 29.14
N ARG A 87 8.58 18.79 30.12
CA ARG A 87 7.98 17.45 30.11
C ARG A 87 7.04 17.26 28.92
N GLN A 88 6.17 18.23 28.64
CA GLN A 88 5.27 18.20 27.48
C GLN A 88 6.05 18.16 26.15
N LEU A 89 7.18 18.86 26.05
CA LEU A 89 8.05 18.80 24.87
C LEU A 89 8.70 17.43 24.68
N VAL A 90 9.09 16.77 25.76
CA VAL A 90 9.63 15.39 25.68
C VAL A 90 8.55 14.43 25.19
N GLU A 91 7.34 14.53 25.74
CA GLU A 91 6.19 13.70 25.32
C GLU A 91 5.83 13.95 23.84
N LEU A 92 5.79 15.21 23.41
CA LEU A 92 5.52 15.54 22.00
C LEU A 92 6.64 15.09 21.06
N ARG A 93 7.90 15.13 21.49
CA ARG A 93 9.02 14.61 20.70
C ARG A 93 8.95 13.11 20.54
N ALA A 94 8.56 12.40 21.60
CA ALA A 94 8.32 10.96 21.53
C ALA A 94 7.17 10.65 20.56
N ALA A 95 6.02 11.33 20.70
CA ALA A 95 4.87 11.16 19.81
C ALA A 95 5.20 11.48 18.34
N ALA A 96 6.01 12.51 18.08
CA ALA A 96 6.47 12.85 16.72
C ALA A 96 7.43 11.80 16.15
N ALA A 97 8.30 11.23 16.99
CA ALA A 97 9.18 10.14 16.58
C ALA A 97 8.38 8.87 16.22
N GLU A 98 7.37 8.52 17.03
CA GLU A 98 6.44 7.43 16.76
C GLU A 98 5.67 7.65 15.46
N ALA A 99 5.07 8.83 15.27
CA ALA A 99 4.34 9.17 14.05
C ALA A 99 5.24 9.13 12.80
N ARG A 100 6.48 9.60 12.91
CA ARG A 100 7.48 9.50 11.83
C ARG A 100 7.82 8.05 11.52
N GLN A 101 7.96 7.20 12.54
CA GLN A 101 8.22 5.78 12.38
C GLN A 101 7.05 5.07 11.69
N GLU A 102 5.81 5.35 12.09
CA GLU A 102 4.59 4.87 11.42
C GLU A 102 4.59 5.26 9.93
N CYS A 103 4.94 6.53 9.63
CA CYS A 103 5.01 7.01 8.24
C CYS A 103 6.09 6.27 7.44
N VAL A 104 7.26 6.00 8.02
CA VAL A 104 8.32 5.21 7.36
C VAL A 104 7.86 3.78 7.08
N GLN A 105 7.22 3.14 8.06
CA GLN A 105 6.68 1.78 7.91
C GLN A 105 5.59 1.73 6.82
N ALA A 106 4.66 2.69 6.81
CA ALA A 106 3.63 2.78 5.79
C ALA A 106 4.20 3.02 4.38
N ARG A 107 5.28 3.81 4.25
CA ARG A 107 6.00 3.98 2.97
C ARG A 107 6.62 2.67 2.49
N ALA A 108 7.24 1.91 3.40
CA ALA A 108 7.84 0.62 3.08
C ALA A 108 6.77 -0.39 2.65
N ALA A 109 5.66 -0.48 3.38
CA ALA A 109 4.53 -1.35 3.06
C ALA A 109 3.92 -1.02 1.70
N LYS A 110 3.74 0.27 1.38
CA LYS A 110 3.29 0.70 0.06
C LYS A 110 4.25 0.26 -1.05
N ALA A 111 5.54 0.49 -0.89
CA ALA A 111 6.54 0.10 -1.88
C ALA A 111 6.63 -1.42 -2.07
N GLU A 112 6.38 -2.20 -1.01
CA GLU A 112 6.28 -3.65 -1.09
C GLU A 112 5.01 -4.10 -1.83
N ALA A 113 3.85 -3.50 -1.54
CA ALA A 113 2.60 -3.78 -2.24
C ALA A 113 2.69 -3.46 -3.74
N GLU A 114 3.32 -2.34 -4.12
CA GLU A 114 3.55 -1.97 -5.51
C GLU A 114 4.48 -2.99 -6.21
N ARG A 115 5.57 -3.41 -5.56
CA ARG A 115 6.46 -4.45 -6.09
C ARG A 115 5.76 -5.79 -6.26
N ALA A 116 4.95 -6.20 -5.28
CA ALA A 116 4.16 -7.43 -5.36
C ALA A 116 3.15 -7.38 -6.50
N ALA A 117 2.48 -6.24 -6.72
CA ALA A 117 1.55 -6.06 -7.82
C ALA A 117 2.25 -6.14 -9.19
N VAL A 118 3.44 -5.54 -9.34
CA VAL A 118 4.25 -5.66 -10.56
C VAL A 118 4.64 -7.11 -10.82
N ALA A 119 5.16 -7.81 -9.80
CA ALA A 119 5.53 -9.21 -9.92
C ALA A 119 4.34 -10.11 -10.29
N ALA A 120 3.17 -9.89 -9.68
CA ALA A 120 1.95 -10.61 -10.00
C ALA A 120 1.47 -10.33 -11.43
N SER A 121 1.52 -9.08 -11.88
CA SER A 121 1.18 -8.71 -13.26
C SER A 121 2.13 -9.33 -14.29
N THR A 122 3.44 -9.35 -14.02
CA THR A 122 4.42 -10.05 -14.86
C THR A 122 4.13 -11.55 -14.93
N CYS A 123 3.92 -12.19 -13.78
CA CYS A 123 3.60 -13.61 -13.72
C CYS A 123 2.28 -13.95 -14.45
N ALA A 124 1.24 -13.12 -14.29
CA ALA A 124 -0.02 -13.29 -14.99
C ALA A 124 0.15 -13.14 -16.52
N SER A 125 0.99 -12.20 -16.96
CA SER A 125 1.32 -12.01 -18.38
C SER A 125 2.06 -13.21 -18.96
N GLU A 126 3.05 -13.74 -18.24
CA GLU A 126 3.79 -14.95 -18.64
C GLU A 126 2.89 -16.17 -18.69
N THR A 127 2.05 -16.37 -17.66
CA THR A 127 1.08 -17.47 -17.60
C THR A 127 0.08 -17.38 -18.75
N THR A 128 -0.39 -16.18 -19.08
CA THR A 128 -1.28 -15.96 -20.23
C THR A 128 -0.59 -16.30 -21.54
N ARG A 129 0.67 -15.87 -21.73
CA ARG A 129 1.46 -16.22 -22.92
C ARG A 129 1.62 -17.74 -23.04
N SER A 130 2.02 -18.42 -21.96
CA SER A 130 2.16 -19.88 -21.93
C SER A 130 0.84 -20.59 -22.24
N HIS A 131 -0.27 -20.12 -21.66
CA HIS A 131 -1.61 -20.66 -21.94
C HIS A 131 -1.97 -20.51 -23.43
N THR A 132 -1.77 -19.33 -24.01
CA THR A 132 -2.05 -19.11 -25.44
C THR A 132 -1.21 -19.99 -26.37
N VAL A 133 0.06 -20.23 -26.04
CA VAL A 133 0.93 -21.12 -26.84
C VAL A 133 0.47 -22.57 -26.75
N LEU A 134 0.12 -23.04 -25.55
CA LEU A 134 -0.40 -24.40 -25.36
C LEU A 134 -1.70 -24.62 -26.13
N VAL A 135 -2.63 -23.67 -26.03
CA VAL A 135 -3.91 -23.73 -26.74
C VAL A 135 -3.71 -23.73 -28.27
N ALA A 136 -2.78 -22.92 -28.79
CA ALA A 136 -2.45 -22.92 -30.21
C ALA A 136 -1.86 -24.27 -30.67
N ALA A 137 -0.95 -24.86 -29.90
CA ALA A 137 -0.36 -26.16 -30.20
C ALA A 137 -1.40 -27.31 -30.18
N GLU A 138 -2.35 -27.28 -29.24
CA GLU A 138 -3.47 -28.23 -29.18
C GLU A 138 -4.40 -28.10 -30.39
N ALA A 139 -4.65 -26.88 -30.87
CA ALA A 139 -5.43 -26.65 -32.08
C ALA A 139 -4.73 -27.17 -33.34
N GLU A 140 -3.43 -26.91 -33.50
CA GLU A 140 -2.63 -27.40 -34.64
C GLU A 140 -2.56 -28.94 -34.68
N THR A 141 -2.33 -29.58 -33.53
CA THR A 141 -2.28 -31.05 -33.45
C THR A 141 -3.64 -31.71 -33.69
N SER A 142 -4.74 -31.03 -33.33
CA SER A 142 -6.10 -31.50 -33.63
C SER A 142 -6.46 -31.37 -35.11
N ALA A 143 -5.98 -30.32 -35.79
CA ALA A 143 -6.20 -30.13 -37.23
C ALA A 143 -5.44 -31.13 -38.12
N LEU A 144 -4.39 -31.76 -37.59
CA LEU A 144 -3.55 -32.75 -38.28
C LEU A 144 -4.05 -34.21 -38.14
N ARG A 145 -5.12 -34.46 -37.38
CA ARG A 145 -5.71 -35.79 -37.10
C ARG A 145 -7.06 -35.97 -37.79
#